data_AF-A0A192ABD7-F1
#
_entry.id   AF-A0A192ABD7-F1
#
_cell.length_a   1.000
_cell.length_b   1.000
_cell.length_c   1.000
_cell.angle_alpha   90.00
_cell.angle_beta   90.00
_cell.angle_gamma   90.00
#
_symmetry.space_group_name_H-M   'P 1'
#
loop_
_entity.id
_entity.type
_entity.pdbx_description
1 polymer ?
#
loop_
_entity_poly.entity_id
_entity_poly.type
_entity_poly.pdbx_seq_one_letter_code
_entity_poly.pdbx_strand_id
1 'polypeptide(L)'
;ESDHKPISSIWEKSLCNASPRLQRMLLQLQKYDLNIVHVPGKDIPVGDLLSRKSLTDTYPELSQDLDLHIHTVLSSIAMSDQKLEQVKQAVRNDSQCQLLTDTILSGWPESRANCPAKILEFWNHRDELSLGKDLIFRGQKLLIPHSLRQEMIKAIHIGHMGVEKCLQRARDIMFWPKMSSDINDYVLKCDICLKYRSSNTKEPLQCHPIPNRPWQKIA
;
A
#
# COMPACT_ATOMS: atom_id res chain seq x y z
N GLU A 1 19.22 24.94 -5.32
CA GLU A 1 19.91 23.99 -6.22
C GLU A 1 20.28 22.75 -5.41
N SER A 2 20.24 21.56 -6.00
CA SER A 2 20.59 20.31 -5.32
C SER A 2 21.34 19.37 -6.25
N ASP A 3 22.37 18.69 -5.75
CA ASP A 3 23.09 17.61 -6.43
C ASP A 3 22.36 16.26 -6.38
N HIS A 4 21.33 16.15 -5.55
CA HIS A 4 20.54 14.94 -5.40
C HIS A 4 19.35 14.91 -6.35
N LYS A 5 19.57 14.30 -7.53
CA LYS A 5 18.52 14.08 -8.55
C LYS A 5 17.21 13.48 -8.03
N PRO A 6 17.19 12.55 -7.05
CA PRO A 6 15.91 12.02 -6.54
C PRO A 6 15.01 13.07 -5.87
N ILE A 7 15.57 14.19 -5.37
CA ILE A 7 14.80 15.23 -4.67
C ILE A 7 13.86 15.95 -5.63
N SER A 8 14.27 16.19 -6.88
CA SER A 8 13.38 16.79 -7.88
C SER A 8 12.18 15.89 -8.17
N SER A 9 12.40 14.59 -8.29
CA SER A 9 11.31 13.62 -8.48
C SER A 9 10.41 13.47 -7.24
N ILE A 10 10.93 13.67 -6.02
CA ILE A 10 10.11 13.67 -4.80
C ILE A 10 9.25 14.93 -4.73
N TRP A 11 9.77 16.08 -5.14
CA TRP A 11 9.04 17.35 -5.17
C TRP A 11 7.85 17.33 -6.14
N GLU A 12 8.02 16.65 -7.28
CA GLU A 12 6.96 16.46 -8.27
C GLU A 12 5.89 15.43 -7.84
N LYS A 13 6.14 14.63 -6.80
CA LYS A 13 5.13 13.68 -6.31
C LYS A 13 3.99 14.44 -5.65
N SER A 14 2.76 14.09 -6.02
CA SER A 14 1.58 14.54 -5.27
C SER A 14 1.68 14.11 -3.80
N LEU A 15 1.33 15.01 -2.88
CA LEU A 15 1.36 14.79 -1.44
C LEU A 15 0.74 13.43 -1.07
N CYS A 16 -0.43 13.10 -1.60
CA CYS A 16 -1.13 11.86 -1.27
C CYS A 16 -0.38 10.57 -1.66
N ASN A 17 0.56 10.63 -2.60
CA ASN A 17 1.36 9.49 -3.05
C ASN A 17 2.71 9.36 -2.32
N ALA A 18 3.11 10.38 -1.56
CA ALA A 18 4.32 10.34 -0.75
C ALA A 18 4.10 9.52 0.54
N SER A 19 5.15 8.92 1.09
CA SER A 19 5.07 8.26 2.40
C SER A 19 4.76 9.28 3.49
N PRO A 20 4.19 8.91 4.67
CA PRO A 20 3.90 9.86 5.73
C PRO A 20 5.14 10.66 6.13
N ARG A 21 6.32 9.99 6.11
CA ARG A 21 7.61 10.64 6.31
C ARG A 21 7.89 11.77 5.30
N LEU A 22 7.73 11.48 4.02
CA LEU A 22 7.97 12.45 2.93
C LEU A 22 6.86 13.52 2.87
N GLN A 23 5.61 13.17 3.14
CA GLN A 23 4.50 14.11 3.26
C GLN A 23 4.82 15.18 4.32
N ARG A 24 5.35 14.77 5.49
CA ARG A 24 5.78 15.72 6.53
C ARG A 24 6.83 16.70 6.00
N MET A 25 7.86 16.19 5.32
CA MET A 25 8.91 17.04 4.75
C MET A 25 8.35 18.00 3.70
N LEU A 26 7.49 17.51 2.80
CA LEU A 26 6.86 18.33 1.76
C LEU A 26 5.94 19.41 2.35
N LEU A 27 5.10 19.08 3.34
CA LEU A 27 4.22 20.05 4.03
C LEU A 27 5.02 21.18 4.69
N GLN A 28 6.15 20.86 5.32
CA GLN A 28 7.03 21.87 5.92
C GLN A 28 7.66 22.80 4.90
N LEU A 29 7.92 22.30 3.70
CA LEU A 29 8.50 23.07 2.62
C LEU A 29 7.47 23.94 1.89
N GLN A 30 6.16 23.64 2.00
CA GLN A 30 5.09 24.43 1.37
C GLN A 30 4.99 25.88 1.87
N LYS A 31 5.54 26.19 3.06
CA LYS A 31 5.58 27.56 3.57
C LYS A 31 6.56 28.46 2.83
N TYR A 32 7.39 27.89 1.96
CA TYR A 32 8.37 28.59 1.16
C TYR A 32 8.09 28.40 -0.33
N ASP A 33 8.23 29.46 -1.12
CA ASP A 33 8.20 29.36 -2.59
C ASP A 33 9.55 28.82 -3.09
N LEU A 34 9.65 27.50 -3.19
CA LEU A 34 10.87 26.79 -3.57
C LEU A 34 10.83 26.35 -5.04
N ASN A 35 11.90 26.67 -5.76
CA ASN A 35 12.18 26.09 -7.07
C ASN A 35 13.40 25.15 -6.97
N ILE A 36 13.16 23.84 -7.03
CA ILE A 36 14.21 22.83 -6.88
C ILE A 36 14.80 22.51 -8.25
N VAL A 37 16.00 23.05 -8.51
CA VAL A 37 16.79 22.76 -9.71
C VAL A 37 17.89 21.76 -9.37
N HIS A 38 17.95 20.66 -10.11
CA HIS A 38 19.04 19.69 -10.02
C HIS A 38 20.27 20.20 -10.77
N VAL A 39 21.41 20.28 -10.08
CA VAL A 39 22.72 20.67 -10.65
C VAL A 39 23.72 19.56 -10.33
N PRO A 40 24.44 19.00 -11.31
CA PRO A 40 25.46 17.98 -11.03
C PRO A 40 26.49 18.49 -10.00
N GLY A 41 26.86 17.68 -9.01
CA GLY A 41 27.76 18.14 -7.93
C GLY A 41 29.13 18.66 -8.38
N LYS A 42 29.58 18.33 -9.60
CA LYS A 42 30.81 18.89 -10.21
C LYS A 42 30.71 20.39 -10.48
N ASP A 43 29.50 20.87 -10.72
CA ASP A 43 29.19 22.25 -11.09
C ASP A 43 28.76 23.07 -9.85
N ILE A 44 28.78 22.48 -8.66
CA ILE A 44 28.49 23.15 -7.38
C ILE A 44 29.82 23.46 -6.69
N PRO A 45 30.38 24.69 -6.84
CA PRO A 45 31.71 25.03 -6.33
C PRO A 45 31.78 25.10 -4.80
N VAL A 46 30.65 25.33 -4.13
CA VAL A 46 30.52 25.33 -2.67
C VAL A 46 29.44 24.33 -2.31
N GLY A 47 29.84 23.11 -1.96
CA GLY A 47 28.92 22.10 -1.45
C GLY A 47 28.20 22.59 -0.20
N ASP A 48 27.03 22.01 0.07
CA ASP A 48 26.14 22.38 1.18
C ASP A 48 26.82 22.23 2.56
N LEU A 49 27.46 23.31 3.02
CA LEU A 49 28.20 23.40 4.28
C LEU A 49 27.28 23.56 5.49
N LEU A 50 26.04 24.03 5.28
CA LEU A 50 25.11 24.36 6.37
C LEU A 50 24.11 23.22 6.66
N SER A 51 23.79 22.38 5.69
CA SER A 51 22.94 21.19 5.89
C SER A 51 23.49 20.17 6.89
N ARG A 52 24.83 20.08 7.00
CA ARG A 52 25.48 19.09 7.88
C ARG A 52 25.61 19.53 9.34
N LYS A 53 25.20 20.76 9.68
CA LYS A 53 25.20 21.23 11.06
C LYS A 53 23.89 20.80 11.71
N SER A 54 23.87 19.59 12.28
CA SER A 54 22.75 19.16 13.12
C SER A 54 22.63 20.13 14.30
N LEU A 55 21.57 20.95 14.30
CA LEU A 55 21.19 21.67 15.49
C LEU A 55 20.68 20.65 16.51
N THR A 56 21.19 20.70 17.73
CA THR A 56 20.71 19.89 18.87
C THR A 56 19.33 20.31 19.35
N ASP A 57 18.77 21.37 18.79
CA ASP A 57 17.47 21.91 19.18
C ASP A 57 16.35 21.04 18.61
N THR A 58 15.76 20.24 19.50
CA THR A 58 14.46 19.60 19.27
C THR A 58 13.39 20.69 19.26
N TYR A 59 12.77 20.96 18.10
CA TYR A 59 11.62 21.87 18.01
C TYR A 59 10.34 21.08 18.33
N PRO A 60 9.73 21.26 19.52
CA PRO A 60 8.52 20.51 19.91
C PRO A 60 7.31 20.81 19.02
N GLU A 61 7.26 21.98 18.39
CA GLU A 61 6.18 22.34 17.44
C GLU A 61 6.19 21.45 16.20
N LEU A 62 7.37 21.04 15.72
CA LEU A 62 7.51 20.14 14.58
C LEU A 62 7.01 18.71 14.87
N SER A 63 7.13 18.26 16.13
CA SER A 63 6.54 16.98 16.58
C SER A 63 5.03 17.05 16.77
N GLN A 64 4.46 18.22 17.06
CA GLN A 64 3.03 18.41 17.22
C GLN A 64 2.29 18.30 15.86
N ASP A 65 2.80 18.97 14.83
CA ASP A 65 2.27 18.87 13.45
C ASP A 65 2.38 17.46 12.87
N LEU A 66 3.45 16.75 13.26
CA LEU A 66 3.70 15.36 12.92
C LEU A 66 2.63 14.42 13.49
N ASP A 67 2.26 14.60 14.76
CA ASP A 67 1.22 13.81 15.41
C ASP A 67 -0.17 14.13 14.85
N LEU A 68 -0.41 15.39 14.47
CA LEU A 68 -1.63 15.82 13.78
C LEU A 68 -1.81 15.09 12.45
N HIS A 69 -0.77 15.00 11.61
CA HIS A 69 -0.87 14.31 10.31
C HIS A 69 -1.12 12.80 10.46
N ILE A 70 -0.44 12.14 11.41
CA ILE A 70 -0.69 10.72 11.72
C ILE A 70 -2.14 10.55 12.22
N HIS A 71 -2.63 11.48 13.05
CA HIS A 71 -4.01 11.49 13.50
C HIS A 71 -5.00 11.66 12.34
N THR A 72 -4.72 12.55 11.39
CA THR A 72 -5.54 12.72 10.18
C THR A 72 -5.60 11.43 9.35
N VAL A 73 -4.46 10.79 9.08
CA VAL A 73 -4.42 9.51 8.36
C VAL A 73 -5.22 8.44 9.11
N LEU A 74 -5.04 8.32 10.42
CA LEU A 74 -5.82 7.39 11.25
C LEU A 74 -7.32 7.66 11.21
N SER A 75 -7.74 8.93 11.28
CA SER A 75 -9.16 9.31 11.19
C SER A 75 -9.75 9.10 9.78
N SER A 76 -8.92 9.11 8.74
CA SER A 76 -9.36 8.86 7.36
C SER A 76 -9.56 7.38 7.06
N ILE A 77 -8.98 6.50 7.88
CA ILE A 77 -9.18 5.06 7.77
C ILE A 77 -10.59 4.75 8.27
N ALA A 78 -11.42 4.20 7.38
CA ALA A 78 -12.78 3.76 7.70
C ALA A 78 -12.79 2.46 8.53
N MET A 79 -12.10 2.45 9.68
CA MET A 79 -12.06 1.34 10.62
C MET A 79 -12.47 1.83 12.00
N SER A 80 -13.19 1.00 12.76
CA SER A 80 -13.53 1.32 14.14
C SER A 80 -12.29 1.29 15.04
N ASP A 81 -12.29 2.10 16.10
CA ASP A 81 -11.20 2.14 17.08
C ASP A 81 -10.90 0.76 17.68
N GLN A 82 -11.95 -0.03 17.92
CA GLN A 82 -11.81 -1.40 18.40
C GLN A 82 -11.03 -2.27 17.41
N LYS A 83 -11.23 -2.09 16.10
CA LYS A 83 -10.51 -2.86 15.07
C LYS A 83 -9.06 -2.43 14.98
N LEU A 84 -8.77 -1.14 15.11
CA LEU A 84 -7.40 -0.63 15.16
C LEU A 84 -6.64 -1.22 16.35
N GLU A 85 -7.27 -1.33 17.52
CA GLU A 85 -6.63 -1.94 18.69
C GLU A 85 -6.35 -3.43 18.49
N GLN A 86 -7.25 -4.17 17.81
CA GLN A 86 -6.99 -5.55 17.41
C GLN A 86 -5.80 -5.66 16.44
N VAL A 87 -5.66 -4.72 15.50
CA VAL A 87 -4.50 -4.68 14.61
C VAL A 87 -3.21 -4.45 15.38
N LYS A 88 -3.18 -3.51 16.34
CA LYS A 88 -2.00 -3.30 17.20
C LYS A 88 -1.63 -4.57 17.97
N GLN A 89 -2.61 -5.25 18.56
CA GLN A 89 -2.37 -6.51 19.26
C GLN A 89 -1.82 -7.58 18.32
N ALA A 90 -2.36 -7.69 17.10
CA ALA A 90 -1.87 -8.62 16.09
C ALA A 90 -0.43 -8.28 15.63
N VAL A 91 -0.10 -7.00 15.44
CA VAL A 91 1.26 -6.54 15.13
C VAL A 91 2.23 -6.91 16.26
N ARG A 92 1.83 -6.71 17.52
CA ARG A 92 2.64 -7.06 18.69
C ARG A 92 2.85 -8.56 18.85
N ASN A 93 1.91 -9.40 18.41
CA ASN A 93 2.03 -10.85 18.55
C ASN A 93 2.76 -11.50 17.35
N ASP A 94 2.81 -10.83 16.20
CA ASP A 94 3.40 -11.38 14.98
C ASP A 94 4.92 -11.12 14.92
N SER A 95 5.70 -12.20 14.96
CA SER A 95 7.17 -12.14 14.89
C SER A 95 7.69 -11.47 13.61
N GLN A 96 6.95 -11.52 12.50
CA GLN A 96 7.34 -10.85 11.26
C GLN A 96 7.18 -9.33 11.40
N CYS A 97 6.09 -8.88 12.01
CA CYS A 97 5.79 -7.47 12.21
C CYS A 97 6.69 -6.81 13.26
N GLN A 98 7.06 -7.54 14.32
CA GLN A 98 8.07 -7.09 15.29
C GLN A 98 9.41 -6.83 14.60
N LEU A 99 9.93 -7.81 13.85
CA LEU A 99 11.18 -7.66 13.12
C LEU A 99 11.12 -6.52 12.09
N LEU A 100 9.97 -6.37 11.42
CA LEU A 100 9.74 -5.25 10.51
C LEU A 100 9.76 -3.90 11.25
N THR A 101 9.18 -3.82 12.44
CA THR A 101 9.20 -2.61 13.28
C THR A 101 10.63 -2.25 13.67
N ASP A 102 11.40 -3.23 14.14
CA ASP A 102 12.81 -3.02 14.54
C ASP A 102 13.66 -2.57 13.36
N THR A 103 13.46 -3.14 12.17
CA THR A 103 14.19 -2.75 10.96
C THR A 103 13.76 -1.40 10.39
N ILE A 104 12.50 -0.99 10.57
CA ILE A 104 12.07 0.37 10.22
C ILE A 104 12.73 1.41 11.13
N LEU A 105 12.91 1.10 12.42
CA LEU A 105 13.53 2.00 13.40
C LEU A 105 15.07 2.03 13.29
N SER A 106 15.71 0.86 13.18
CA SER A 106 17.18 0.73 13.10
C SER A 106 17.75 0.99 11.70
N GLY A 107 16.91 0.89 10.68
CA GLY A 107 17.30 1.03 9.28
C GLY A 107 17.34 -0.30 8.54
N TRP A 108 17.08 -0.25 7.23
CA TRP A 108 17.18 -1.41 6.36
C TRP A 108 18.65 -1.73 6.05
N PRO A 109 19.04 -3.01 5.93
CA PRO A 109 20.39 -3.37 5.52
C PRO A 109 20.69 -2.88 4.10
N GLU A 110 21.96 -2.64 3.78
CA GLU A 110 22.36 -2.05 2.49
C GLU A 110 22.08 -2.96 1.28
N SER A 111 22.13 -4.28 1.49
CA SER A 111 21.99 -5.29 0.44
C SER A 111 20.81 -6.21 0.69
N ARG A 112 20.06 -6.54 -0.37
CA ARG A 112 18.91 -7.46 -0.34
C ARG A 112 19.29 -8.83 0.23
N ALA A 113 20.50 -9.31 -0.05
CA ALA A 113 21.01 -10.59 0.43
C ALA A 113 21.18 -10.65 1.96
N ASN A 114 21.43 -9.51 2.60
CA ASN A 114 21.60 -9.41 4.05
C ASN A 114 20.26 -9.19 4.78
N CYS A 115 19.16 -9.10 4.04
CA CYS A 115 17.84 -8.88 4.61
C CYS A 115 17.25 -10.22 5.13
N PRO A 116 16.73 -10.27 6.36
CA PRO A 116 16.11 -11.48 6.89
C PRO A 116 15.01 -12.01 5.97
N ALA A 117 15.00 -13.31 5.72
CA ALA A 117 14.05 -13.97 4.81
C ALA A 117 12.58 -13.63 5.15
N LYS A 118 12.27 -13.44 6.44
CA LYS A 118 10.93 -13.09 6.92
C LYS A 118 10.45 -11.73 6.42
N ILE A 119 11.31 -10.73 6.27
CA ILE A 119 10.91 -9.37 5.84
C ILE A 119 11.24 -9.09 4.37
N LEU A 120 11.83 -10.07 3.68
CA LEU A 120 12.33 -9.93 2.32
C LEU A 120 11.21 -9.57 1.31
N GLU A 121 9.97 -9.97 1.60
CA GLU A 121 8.79 -9.59 0.82
C GLU A 121 8.44 -8.09 0.90
N PHE A 122 8.89 -7.40 1.95
CA PHE A 122 8.68 -5.96 2.13
C PHE A 122 9.81 -5.11 1.55
N TRP A 123 10.91 -5.72 1.08
CA TRP A 123 12.10 -5.02 0.56
C TRP A 123 11.78 -3.99 -0.53
N ASN A 124 10.88 -4.34 -1.44
CA ASN A 124 10.47 -3.46 -2.54
C ASN A 124 9.65 -2.25 -2.08
N HIS A 125 9.16 -2.27 -0.83
CA HIS A 125 8.32 -1.25 -0.25
C HIS A 125 9.01 -0.52 0.92
N ARG A 126 10.27 -0.83 1.23
CA ARG A 126 11.02 -0.30 2.39
C ARG A 126 10.98 1.23 2.51
N ASP A 127 11.11 1.94 1.40
CA ASP A 127 11.16 3.41 1.37
C ASP A 127 9.77 4.06 1.62
N GLU A 128 8.69 3.28 1.44
CA GLU A 128 7.31 3.72 1.67
C GLU A 128 6.77 3.32 3.05
N LEU A 129 7.51 2.47 3.78
CA LEU A 129 7.11 1.95 5.08
C LEU A 129 7.43 2.95 6.19
N SER A 130 6.47 3.14 7.09
CA SER A 130 6.61 4.04 8.24
C SER A 130 5.88 3.50 9.45
N LEU A 131 6.41 3.79 10.63
CA LEU A 131 5.79 3.45 11.91
C LEU A 131 5.03 4.66 12.46
N GLY A 132 3.84 4.44 13.01
CA GLY A 132 3.08 5.44 13.75
C GLY A 132 2.09 4.80 14.73
N LYS A 133 2.12 5.23 16.01
CA LYS A 133 1.24 4.72 17.08
C LYS A 133 1.14 3.18 17.15
N ASP A 134 2.28 2.48 17.10
CA ASP A 134 2.41 1.01 17.05
C ASP A 134 1.77 0.33 15.82
N LEU A 135 1.50 1.09 14.76
CA LEU A 135 0.97 0.59 13.50
C LEU A 135 1.98 0.85 12.39
N ILE A 136 2.05 -0.09 11.44
CA ILE A 136 2.92 -0.01 10.28
C ILE A 136 2.08 0.46 9.09
N PHE A 137 2.55 1.48 8.41
CA PHE A 137 1.89 2.07 7.24
C PHE A 137 2.79 1.97 6.01
N ARG A 138 2.17 1.74 4.85
CA ARG A 138 2.78 1.92 3.55
C ARG A 138 2.11 3.12 2.88
N GLY A 139 2.78 4.27 2.80
CA GLY A 139 2.07 5.49 2.42
C GLY A 139 0.96 5.78 3.44
N GLN A 140 -0.26 5.96 2.96
CA GLN A 140 -1.45 6.15 3.80
C GLN A 140 -2.19 4.85 4.13
N LYS A 141 -1.65 3.68 3.72
CA LYS A 141 -2.33 2.39 3.81
C LYS A 141 -1.86 1.61 5.03
N LEU A 142 -2.80 1.04 5.77
CA LEU A 142 -2.49 0.26 6.97
C LEU A 142 -1.98 -1.14 6.61
N LEU A 143 -0.85 -1.55 7.20
CA LEU A 143 -0.35 -2.91 7.06
C LEU A 143 -1.20 -3.88 7.91
N ILE A 144 -1.70 -4.94 7.28
CA ILE A 144 -2.53 -5.96 7.97
C ILE A 144 -1.71 -7.23 8.26
N PRO A 145 -1.52 -7.60 9.54
CA PRO A 145 -0.85 -8.85 9.95
C PRO A 145 -1.56 -10.09 9.44
N HIS A 146 -0.84 -11.21 9.31
CA HIS A 146 -1.36 -12.43 8.69
C HIS A 146 -2.68 -12.93 9.32
N SER A 147 -2.79 -12.86 10.64
CA SER A 147 -3.95 -13.32 11.41
C SER A 147 -5.26 -12.62 11.02
N LEU A 148 -5.20 -11.35 10.63
CA LEU A 148 -6.38 -10.53 10.32
C LEU A 148 -6.72 -10.48 8.83
N ARG A 149 -5.83 -10.95 7.94
CA ARG A 149 -6.02 -10.88 6.48
C ARG A 149 -7.33 -11.52 6.02
N GLN A 150 -7.64 -12.73 6.51
CA GLN A 150 -8.87 -13.44 6.12
C GLN A 150 -10.14 -12.70 6.50
N GLU A 151 -10.16 -12.09 7.68
CA GLU A 151 -11.30 -11.31 8.16
C GLU A 151 -11.49 -10.04 7.32
N MET A 152 -10.40 -9.34 7.00
CA MET A 152 -10.45 -8.14 6.16
C MET A 152 -10.90 -8.46 4.73
N ILE A 153 -10.42 -9.56 4.14
CA ILE A 153 -10.87 -10.01 2.83
C ILE A 153 -12.38 -10.30 2.85
N LYS A 154 -12.87 -11.00 3.89
CA LYS A 154 -14.30 -11.26 4.09
C LYS A 154 -15.09 -9.96 4.15
N ALA A 155 -14.65 -8.99 4.96
CA ALA A 155 -15.33 -7.71 5.14
C ALA A 155 -15.47 -6.93 3.82
N ILE A 156 -14.42 -6.90 3.00
CA ILE A 156 -14.47 -6.24 1.68
C ILE A 156 -15.39 -6.95 0.71
N HIS A 157 -15.45 -8.27 0.80
CA HIS A 157 -16.25 -9.11 -0.09
C HIS A 157 -17.76 -9.14 0.24
N ILE A 158 -18.21 -8.64 1.40
CA ILE A 158 -19.62 -8.72 1.85
C ILE A 158 -20.62 -8.30 0.75
N GLY A 159 -20.29 -7.28 -0.06
CA GLY A 159 -21.16 -6.78 -1.13
C GLY A 159 -21.12 -7.59 -2.45
N HIS A 160 -20.34 -8.67 -2.54
CA HIS A 160 -20.16 -9.51 -3.74
C HIS A 160 -19.88 -8.72 -5.04
N MET A 161 -19.17 -7.59 -4.94
CA MET A 161 -19.04 -6.57 -5.99
C MET A 161 -18.07 -6.93 -7.13
N GLY A 162 -17.66 -8.19 -7.22
CA GLY A 162 -16.63 -8.64 -8.15
C GLY A 162 -15.21 -8.27 -7.71
N VAL A 163 -14.23 -8.83 -8.43
CA VAL A 163 -12.81 -8.80 -8.06
C VAL A 163 -12.23 -7.39 -8.04
N GLU A 164 -12.42 -6.64 -9.13
CA GLU A 164 -11.78 -5.32 -9.29
C GLU A 164 -12.23 -4.31 -8.24
N LYS A 165 -13.53 -4.28 -7.92
CA LYS A 165 -14.08 -3.39 -6.88
C LYS A 165 -13.58 -3.78 -5.48
N CYS A 166 -13.45 -5.07 -5.19
CA CYS A 166 -12.85 -5.54 -3.94
C CYS A 166 -11.38 -5.09 -3.84
N LEU A 167 -10.61 -5.26 -4.93
CA LEU A 167 -9.22 -4.81 -4.99
C LEU A 167 -9.07 -3.30 -4.84
N GLN A 168 -9.95 -2.51 -5.45
CA GLN A 168 -9.93 -1.06 -5.34
C GLN A 168 -10.12 -0.62 -3.89
N ARG A 169 -11.20 -1.08 -3.24
CA ARG A 169 -11.47 -0.79 -1.82
C ARG A 169 -10.32 -1.21 -0.90
N ALA A 170 -9.75 -2.38 -1.15
CA ALA A 170 -8.61 -2.87 -0.41
C ALA A 170 -7.39 -1.95 -0.55
N ARG A 171 -7.07 -1.56 -1.78
CA ARG A 171 -5.91 -0.70 -2.09
C ARG A 171 -6.03 0.71 -1.52
N ASP A 172 -7.23 1.20 -1.22
CA ASP A 172 -7.40 2.53 -0.67
C ASP A 172 -7.06 2.58 0.83
N ILE A 173 -7.34 1.50 1.56
CA ILE A 173 -7.30 1.49 3.03
C ILE A 173 -6.13 0.67 3.59
N MET A 174 -5.81 -0.46 2.95
CA MET A 174 -4.96 -1.49 3.55
C MET A 174 -3.91 -2.05 2.59
N PHE A 175 -2.92 -2.73 3.16
CA PHE A 175 -1.80 -3.29 2.41
C PHE A 175 -1.21 -4.54 3.09
N TRP A 176 -0.85 -5.52 2.28
CA TRP A 176 0.13 -6.57 2.62
C TRP A 176 0.74 -7.15 1.33
N PRO A 177 1.88 -7.86 1.40
CA PRO A 177 2.48 -8.51 0.24
C PRO A 177 1.53 -9.54 -0.35
N LYS A 178 1.36 -9.54 -1.68
CA LYS A 178 0.44 -10.43 -2.42
C LYS A 178 -1.05 -10.25 -2.11
N MET A 179 -1.46 -9.15 -1.47
CA MET A 179 -2.87 -8.81 -1.21
C MET A 179 -3.79 -8.99 -2.41
N SER A 180 -3.36 -8.56 -3.60
CA SER A 180 -4.18 -8.71 -4.81
C SER A 180 -4.45 -10.17 -5.16
N SER A 181 -3.47 -11.06 -4.97
CA SER A 181 -3.63 -12.50 -5.22
C SER A 181 -4.61 -13.10 -4.22
N ASP A 182 -4.43 -12.81 -2.93
CA ASP A 182 -5.29 -13.36 -1.87
C ASP A 182 -6.75 -12.96 -2.05
N ILE A 183 -7.02 -11.70 -2.42
CA ILE A 183 -8.37 -11.21 -2.68
C ILE A 183 -8.95 -11.88 -3.94
N ASN A 184 -8.17 -12.00 -5.02
CA ASN A 184 -8.62 -12.68 -6.23
C ASN A 184 -9.02 -14.12 -5.95
N ASP A 185 -8.15 -14.86 -5.25
CA ASP A 185 -8.36 -16.27 -4.92
C ASP A 185 -9.61 -16.46 -4.06
N TYR A 186 -9.86 -15.55 -3.12
CA TYR A 186 -11.05 -15.59 -2.28
C TYR A 186 -12.33 -15.33 -3.07
N VAL A 187 -12.36 -14.28 -3.90
CA VAL A 187 -13.54 -13.92 -4.69
C VAL A 187 -13.87 -14.99 -5.73
N LEU A 188 -12.85 -15.59 -6.36
CA LEU A 188 -13.03 -16.68 -7.33
C LEU A 188 -13.60 -17.96 -6.71
N LYS A 189 -13.33 -18.20 -5.42
CA LYS A 189 -13.84 -19.36 -4.66
C LYS A 189 -15.19 -19.09 -3.98
N CYS A 190 -15.78 -17.91 -4.16
CA CYS A 190 -17.05 -17.58 -3.51
C CYS A 190 -18.24 -18.24 -4.24
N ASP A 191 -18.97 -19.11 -3.54
CA ASP A 191 -20.15 -19.81 -4.06
C ASP A 191 -21.24 -18.88 -4.60
N ILE A 192 -21.49 -17.76 -3.91
CA ILE A 192 -22.50 -16.77 -4.29
C ILE A 192 -22.08 -16.09 -5.60
N CYS A 193 -20.82 -15.65 -5.69
CA CYS A 193 -20.30 -15.05 -6.93
C CYS A 193 -20.26 -16.05 -8.09
N LEU A 194 -19.95 -17.31 -7.82
CA LEU A 194 -19.96 -18.37 -8.84
C LEU A 194 -21.38 -18.64 -9.36
N LYS A 195 -22.39 -18.63 -8.48
CA LYS A 195 -23.80 -18.85 -8.84
C LYS A 195 -24.40 -17.71 -9.66
N TYR A 196 -24.06 -16.47 -9.34
CA TYR A 196 -24.63 -15.28 -9.99
C TYR A 196 -23.71 -14.63 -11.03
N ARG A 197 -22.55 -15.23 -11.32
CA ARG A 197 -21.67 -14.80 -12.42
C ARG A 197 -22.44 -14.84 -13.73
N SER A 198 -22.27 -13.81 -14.56
CA SER A 198 -22.74 -13.83 -15.93
C SER A 198 -22.18 -15.05 -16.66
N SER A 199 -23.07 -15.93 -17.13
CA SER A 199 -22.70 -16.99 -18.06
C SER A 199 -22.29 -16.36 -19.39
N ASN A 200 -21.38 -17.01 -20.10
CA ASN A 200 -21.17 -16.71 -21.52
C ASN A 200 -22.51 -16.78 -22.26
N THR A 201 -22.62 -15.98 -23.33
CA THR A 201 -23.75 -16.05 -24.27
C THR A 201 -23.96 -17.51 -24.65
N LYS A 202 -25.18 -18.01 -24.50
CA LYS A 202 -25.52 -19.37 -24.93
C LYS A 202 -25.13 -19.49 -26.40
N GLU A 203 -24.41 -20.56 -26.73
CA GLU A 203 -24.10 -20.85 -28.13
C GLU A 203 -25.40 -20.89 -28.92
N PRO A 204 -25.42 -20.33 -30.15
CA PRO A 204 -26.60 -20.40 -30.99
C PRO A 204 -26.97 -21.87 -31.21
N LEU A 205 -28.28 -22.14 -31.23
CA LEU A 205 -28.77 -23.47 -31.56
C LEU A 205 -28.19 -23.91 -32.91
N GLN A 206 -27.44 -24.99 -32.93
CA GLN A 206 -26.99 -25.60 -34.17
C GLN A 206 -28.16 -26.35 -34.80
N CYS A 207 -28.75 -25.78 -35.84
CA CYS A 207 -29.76 -26.45 -36.63
C CYS A 207 -29.14 -27.66 -37.36
N HIS A 208 -29.77 -28.82 -37.24
CA HIS A 208 -29.40 -29.97 -38.05
C HIS A 208 -29.86 -29.77 -39.51
N PRO A 209 -29.13 -30.33 -40.50
CA PRO A 209 -29.59 -30.31 -41.89
C PRO A 209 -30.93 -31.03 -42.01
N ILE A 210 -31.84 -30.46 -42.81
CA ILE A 210 -33.14 -31.05 -43.10
C ILE A 210 -32.89 -32.32 -43.93
N PRO A 211 -33.46 -33.48 -43.54
CA PRO A 211 -33.36 -34.68 -44.36
C PRO A 211 -34.06 -34.46 -45.72
N ASN A 212 -33.40 -34.87 -46.80
CA ASN A 212 -33.91 -34.71 -48.17
C ASN A 212 -34.93 -35.79 -48.56
N ARG A 213 -35.11 -36.84 -47.73
CA ARG A 213 -36.01 -37.96 -48.01
C ARG A 213 -36.81 -38.37 -46.78
N PRO A 214 -38.04 -38.89 -46.96
CA PRO A 214 -38.79 -39.55 -45.89
C PRO A 214 -37.94 -40.64 -45.23
N TRP A 215 -38.00 -40.76 -43.91
CA TRP A 215 -37.28 -41.78 -43.11
C TRP A 215 -35.75 -41.71 -43.13
N GLN A 216 -35.13 -40.66 -43.68
CA GLN A 216 -33.66 -40.55 -43.78
C GLN A 216 -32.98 -40.30 -42.42
N LYS A 217 -33.67 -39.68 -41.47
CA LYS A 217 -33.19 -39.50 -40.10
C LYS A 217 -34.35 -39.81 -39.16
N ILE A 218 -34.15 -40.80 -38.29
CA ILE A 218 -35.09 -41.20 -37.24
C ILE A 218 -34.39 -40.89 -35.91
N ALA A 219 -35.12 -40.35 -34.94
CA ALA A 219 -34.61 -39.96 -33.63
C ALA A 219 -34.28 -41.19 -32.77
#